data_AF-A0A959WCU4-F1
#
_entry.id   AF-A0A959WCU4-F1
#
_cell.length_a   1.000
_cell.length_b   1.000
_cell.length_c   1.000
_cell.angle_alpha   90.00
_cell.angle_beta   90.00
_cell.angle_gamma   90.00
#
_symmetry.space_group_name_H-M   'P 1'
#
loop_
_entity.id
_entity.type
_entity.pdbx_description
1 polymer ?
#
loop_
_entity_poly.entity_id
_entity_poly.type
_entity_poly.pdbx_seq_one_letter_code
_entity_poly.pdbx_strand_id
1 'polypeptide(L)'
;RMTDTPQPREPIFPPEDVAASIADGSLQGRHRTTELDPGIQSDMEEARQRVVAEGASPLTRWIYFSSPSWTWEQLCGREGWLLYDPESERQFQFVMTVMN
;
A
#
# COMPACT_ATOMS: atom_id res chain seq x y z
N ARG A 1 -23.36 9.52 -26.11
CA ARG A 1 -22.80 9.60 -24.74
C ARG A 1 -21.68 8.57 -24.67
N MET A 2 -20.43 9.01 -24.84
CA MET A 2 -19.28 8.13 -24.62
C MET A 2 -19.10 8.08 -23.10
N THR A 3 -19.28 6.91 -22.51
CA THR A 3 -18.85 6.66 -21.13
C THR A 3 -17.34 6.64 -21.16
N ASP A 4 -16.72 7.71 -20.68
CA ASP A 4 -15.32 7.74 -20.30
C ASP A 4 -15.17 6.75 -19.14
N THR A 5 -14.89 5.48 -19.47
CA THR A 5 -14.54 4.49 -18.45
C THR A 5 -13.14 4.89 -17.99
N PRO A 6 -12.95 5.35 -16.75
CA PRO A 6 -11.62 5.69 -16.27
C PRO A 6 -10.76 4.43 -16.39
N GLN A 7 -9.72 4.52 -17.22
CA GLN A 7 -8.73 3.44 -17.34
C GLN A 7 -8.16 3.17 -15.95
N PRO A 8 -8.04 1.90 -15.52
CA PRO A 8 -7.41 1.59 -14.25
C PRO A 8 -5.99 2.15 -14.29
N ARG A 9 -5.65 3.00 -13.31
CA ARG A 9 -4.27 3.48 -13.13
C ARG A 9 -3.35 2.27 -12.97
N GLU A 10 -2.19 2.31 -13.61
CA GLU A 10 -1.17 1.27 -13.43
C GLU A 10 -0.83 1.11 -11.94
N PRO A 11 -0.59 -0.13 -11.48
CA PRO A 11 -0.25 -0.40 -10.09
C PRO A 11 1.10 0.25 -9.73
N ILE A 12 1.26 0.68 -8.47
CA ILE A 12 2.49 1.33 -7.99
C ILE A 12 3.66 0.32 -7.98
N PHE A 13 3.37 -0.92 -7.57
CA PHE A 13 4.29 -2.04 -7.55
C PHE A 13 3.68 -3.26 -8.25
N PRO A 14 4.51 -4.20 -8.75
CA PRO A 14 4.02 -5.45 -9.31
C PRO A 14 3.08 -6.18 -8.31
N PRO A 15 1.89 -6.66 -8.73
CA PRO A 15 0.97 -7.36 -7.84
C PRO A 15 1.61 -8.55 -7.10
N GLU A 16 2.53 -9.27 -7.75
CA GLU A 16 3.28 -10.38 -7.18
C GLU A 16 4.17 -9.97 -5.99
N ASP A 17 4.78 -8.78 -6.06
CA ASP A 17 5.63 -8.25 -4.99
C ASP A 17 4.77 -7.80 -3.80
N VAL A 18 3.60 -7.21 -4.09
CA VAL A 18 2.62 -6.83 -3.07
C VAL A 18 2.09 -8.07 -2.36
N ALA A 19 1.72 -9.10 -3.12
CA ALA A 19 1.24 -10.38 -2.58
C ALA A 19 2.32 -11.05 -1.71
N ALA A 20 3.58 -11.04 -2.14
CA ALA A 20 4.70 -11.55 -1.35
C ALA A 20 4.86 -10.80 -0.02
N SER A 21 4.77 -9.46 -0.03
CA SER A 21 4.83 -8.64 1.18
C SER A 21 3.67 -8.93 2.14
N ILE A 22 2.46 -9.08 1.62
CA ILE A 22 1.25 -9.40 2.42
C ILE A 22 1.38 -10.79 3.06
N ALA A 23 1.91 -11.77 2.34
CA ALA A 23 2.11 -13.13 2.83
C ALA A 23 3.22 -13.23 3.90
N ASP A 24 4.15 -12.26 3.94
CA ASP A 24 5.19 -12.20 4.97
C ASP A 24 4.62 -11.67 6.30
N GLY A 25 4.06 -12.58 7.09
CA GLY A 25 3.56 -12.27 8.43
C GLY A 25 4.63 -11.74 9.39
N SER A 26 5.92 -12.03 9.15
CA SER A 26 7.01 -11.47 9.97
C SER A 26 7.31 -10.02 9.60
N LEU A 27 7.20 -9.65 8.33
CA LEU A 27 7.26 -8.26 7.86
C LEU A 27 6.08 -7.46 8.41
N GLN A 28 4.84 -7.93 8.19
CA GLN A 28 3.65 -7.24 8.70
C GLN A 28 3.63 -7.18 10.23
N GLY A 29 4.16 -8.20 10.90
CA GLY A 29 4.23 -8.24 12.36
C GLY A 29 5.22 -7.26 12.97
N ARG A 30 6.34 -6.97 12.30
CA ARG A 30 7.37 -6.00 12.72
C ARG A 30 7.00 -4.56 12.42
N HIS A 31 6.16 -4.35 11.41
CA HIS A 31 5.70 -3.03 11.00
C HIS A 31 4.20 -2.99 11.16
N ARG A 32 3.74 -2.74 12.39
CA ARG A 32 2.31 -2.51 12.67
C ARG A 32 2.05 -1.02 12.73
N THR A 33 0.97 -0.57 12.09
CA THR A 33 0.58 0.85 12.12
C THR A 33 0.34 1.33 13.55
N THR A 34 -0.15 0.46 14.44
CA THR A 34 -0.38 0.76 15.86
C THR A 34 0.88 1.12 16.64
N GLU A 35 2.07 0.81 16.12
CA GLU A 35 3.36 1.09 16.75
C GLU A 35 4.02 2.37 16.21
N LEU A 36 3.40 3.05 15.24
CA LEU A 36 3.87 4.33 14.70
C LEU A 36 3.57 5.49 15.65
N ASP A 37 4.21 6.64 15.40
CA ASP A 37 3.85 7.89 16.08
C ASP A 37 2.35 8.21 15.89
N PRO A 38 1.61 8.68 16.92
CA PRO A 38 0.18 8.95 16.81
C PRO A 38 -0.20 9.94 15.70
N GLY A 39 0.66 10.91 15.39
CA GLY A 39 0.44 11.84 14.28
C GLY A 39 0.47 11.11 12.94
N ILE A 40 1.48 10.25 12.75
CA ILE A 40 1.59 9.40 11.54
C ILE A 40 0.39 8.46 11.42
N GLN A 41 -0.06 7.86 12.54
CA GLN A 41 -1.26 7.01 12.54
C GLN A 41 -2.51 7.76 12.10
N SER A 42 -2.70 8.98 12.61
CA SER A 42 -3.83 9.84 12.26
C SER A 42 -3.81 10.20 10.77
N ASP A 43 -2.65 10.64 10.26
CA ASP A 43 -2.48 11.00 8.86
C ASP A 43 -2.76 9.82 7.92
N MET A 44 -2.29 8.63 8.29
CA MET A 44 -2.53 7.39 7.54
C MET A 44 -4.00 6.98 7.56
N GLU A 45 -4.70 7.10 8.68
CA GLU A 45 -6.14 6.80 8.75
C GLU A 45 -6.97 7.82 7.97
N GLU A 46 -6.63 9.12 8.03
CA GLU A 46 -7.30 10.15 7.23
C GLU A 46 -7.16 9.89 5.73
N ALA A 47 -5.96 9.48 5.27
CA ALA A 47 -5.74 9.09 3.88
C ALA A 47 -6.58 7.86 3.47
N ARG A 48 -6.68 6.86 4.35
CA ARG A 48 -7.54 5.68 4.14
C ARG A 48 -9.02 6.07 4.02
N GLN A 49 -9.51 6.91 4.93
CA GLN A 49 -10.89 7.37 4.92
C GLN A 49 -11.22 8.16 3.65
N ARG A 50 -10.27 8.97 3.15
CA ARG A 50 -10.44 9.71 1.90
C ARG A 50 -10.67 8.78 0.71
N VAL A 51 -9.83 7.76 0.52
CA VAL A 51 -10.00 6.85 -0.62
C VAL A 51 -11.26 5.99 -0.51
N VAL A 52 -11.67 5.63 0.72
CA VAL A 52 -12.95 4.94 0.96
C VAL A 52 -14.13 5.84 0.61
N ALA A 53 -14.08 7.13 0.98
CA ALA A 53 -15.10 8.11 0.58
C ALA A 53 -15.16 8.34 -0.95
N GLU A 54 -14.05 8.11 -1.65
CA GLU A 54 -13.95 8.14 -3.12
C GLU A 54 -14.38 6.82 -3.80
N GLY A 55 -14.79 5.81 -3.01
CA GLY A 55 -15.35 4.55 -3.52
C GLY A 55 -14.42 3.34 -3.45
N ALA A 56 -13.32 3.40 -2.70
CA ALA A 56 -12.54 2.21 -2.35
C ALA A 56 -13.30 1.31 -1.35
N SER A 57 -12.99 0.01 -1.33
CA SER A 57 -13.62 -0.92 -0.39
C SER A 57 -13.33 -0.52 1.07
N PRO A 58 -14.26 -0.72 2.02
CA PRO A 58 -13.99 -0.58 3.45
C PRO A 58 -12.83 -1.46 3.95
N LEU A 59 -12.49 -2.53 3.21
CA LEU A 59 -11.37 -3.43 3.50
C LEU A 59 -10.00 -2.85 3.09
N THR A 60 -9.99 -1.70 2.42
CA THR A 60 -8.76 -0.96 2.10
C THR A 60 -7.97 -0.70 3.37
N ARG A 61 -6.69 -1.09 3.37
CA ARG A 61 -5.82 -1.08 4.54
C ARG A 61 -4.37 -0.79 4.16
N TRP A 62 -3.63 -0.29 5.14
CA TRP A 62 -2.18 -0.15 5.03
C TRP A 62 -1.51 -1.50 5.26
N ILE A 63 -0.62 -1.88 4.34
CA ILE A 63 0.29 -3.02 4.47
C ILE A 63 1.73 -2.50 4.38
N TYR A 64 2.65 -3.15 5.08
CA TYR A 64 4.06 -2.82 4.92
C TYR A 64 4.59 -3.55 3.67
N PHE A 65 5.05 -2.78 2.71
CA PHE A 65 5.65 -3.27 1.48
C PHE A 65 7.17 -3.26 1.60
N SER A 66 7.79 -4.34 1.15
CA SER A 66 9.23 -4.39 0.92
C SER A 66 9.46 -5.12 -0.39
N SER A 67 10.15 -4.49 -1.34
CA SER A 67 10.48 -5.14 -2.61
C SER A 67 11.25 -6.44 -2.32
N PRO A 68 10.83 -7.60 -2.84
CA PRO A 68 11.55 -8.86 -2.64
C PRO A 68 13.00 -8.76 -3.15
N SER A 69 13.95 -9.41 -2.47
CA SER A 69 15.39 -9.33 -2.81
C SER A 69 15.70 -9.65 -4.28
N TRP A 70 14.88 -10.47 -4.95
CA TRP A 70 15.02 -10.83 -6.36
C TRP A 70 14.61 -9.72 -7.35
N THR A 71 13.89 -8.68 -6.94
CA THR A 71 13.53 -7.51 -7.77
C THR A 71 14.38 -6.26 -7.51
N TRP A 72 15.33 -6.33 -6.57
CA TRP A 72 16.11 -5.17 -6.13
C TRP A 72 16.92 -4.49 -7.23
N GLU A 73 17.37 -5.25 -8.25
CA GLU A 73 18.13 -4.68 -9.38
C GLU A 73 17.28 -3.75 -10.27
N GLN A 74 15.96 -3.91 -10.29
CA GLN A 74 15.07 -3.15 -11.18
C GLN A 74 14.23 -2.09 -10.45
N LEU A 75 13.95 -2.28 -9.15
CA LEU A 75 13.05 -1.43 -8.36
C LEU A 75 13.76 -0.60 -7.26
N CYS A 76 15.09 -0.68 -7.17
CA CYS A 76 15.93 0.08 -6.24
C CYS A 76 15.68 -0.18 -4.74
N GLY A 77 15.16 -1.36 -4.35
CA GLY A 77 15.07 -1.76 -2.94
C GLY A 77 14.18 -0.81 -2.11
N ARG A 78 12.89 -0.71 -2.46
CA ARG A 78 11.96 0.20 -1.78
C ARG A 78 11.19 -0.53 -0.69
N GLU A 79 11.07 0.12 0.47
CA GLU A 79 10.20 -0.32 1.55
C GLU A 79 9.39 0.84 2.13
N GLY A 80 8.18 0.53 2.60
CA GLY A 80 7.27 1.53 3.13
C GLY A 80 5.84 1.06 3.23
N TRP A 81 4.96 1.99 3.55
CA TRP A 81 3.54 1.71 3.72
C TRP A 81 2.80 1.84 2.40
N LEU A 82 2.07 0.80 2.01
CA LEU A 82 1.24 0.77 0.82
C LEU A 82 -0.24 0.70 1.23
N LEU A 83 -1.05 1.62 0.72
CA LEU A 83 -2.50 1.60 0.88
C LEU A 83 -3.11 0.72 -0.21
N TYR A 84 -3.69 -0.40 0.21
CA TYR A 84 -4.08 -1.50 -0.68
C TYR A 84 -5.49 -1.99 -0.37
N ASP A 85 -6.27 -2.24 -1.42
CA ASP A 85 -7.57 -2.90 -1.33
C ASP A 85 -7.45 -4.37 -1.75
N PRO A 86 -7.67 -5.32 -0.81
CA PRO A 86 -7.55 -6.75 -1.11
C PRO A 86 -8.68 -7.31 -1.99
N GLU A 87 -9.82 -6.63 -2.16
CA GLU A 87 -10.90 -7.13 -3.01
C GLU A 87 -10.67 -6.82 -4.48
N SER A 88 -10.17 -5.61 -4.75
CA SER A 88 -9.94 -5.13 -6.12
C SER A 88 -8.47 -5.18 -6.54
N GLU A 89 -7.58 -5.56 -5.63
CA GLU A 89 -6.11 -5.53 -5.76
C GLU A 89 -5.54 -4.14 -6.11
N ARG A 90 -6.34 -3.08 -5.89
CA ARG A 90 -5.95 -1.71 -6.23
C ARG A 90 -4.98 -1.14 -5.21
N GLN A 91 -4.02 -0.38 -5.72
CA GLN A 91 -3.02 0.36 -4.94
C GLN A 91 -3.33 1.85 -5.04
N PHE A 92 -3.42 2.53 -3.90
CA PHE A 92 -3.86 3.93 -3.85
C PHE A 92 -2.74 4.91 -3.56
N GLN A 93 -1.86 4.56 -2.61
CA GLN A 93 -0.82 5.44 -2.12
C GLN A 93 0.35 4.63 -1.56
N PHE A 94 1.56 5.13 -1.75
CA PHE A 94 2.77 4.60 -1.12
C PHE A 94 3.48 5.70 -0.33
N VAL A 95 3.88 5.38 0.90
CA VAL A 95 4.65 6.24 1.79
C VAL A 95 5.96 5.52 2.11
N MET A 96 7.05 6.01 1.54
CA MET A 96 8.38 5.43 1.74
C MET A 96 8.82 5.57 3.20
N THR A 97 9.36 4.52 3.80
CA THR A 97 10.00 4.62 5.11
C THR A 97 11.41 5.16 4.92
N VAL A 98 11.67 6.41 5.30
CA VAL A 98 13.05 6.90 5.48
C VAL A 98 13.37 6.69 6.95
N MET A 99 14.08 5.61 7.28
CA MET A 99 14.65 5.45 8.61
C MET A 99 15.83 6.43 8.74
N ASN A 100 15.70 7.43 9.62
CA ASN A 100 16.82 8.25 10.08
C ASN A 100 17.59 7.52 11.19
#